data_AF-M2Q1Z7-F1
#
_entry.id   AF-M2Q1Z7-F1
#
_cell.length_a   1.000
_cell.length_b   1.000
_cell.length_c   1.000
_cell.angle_alpha   90.00
_cell.angle_beta   90.00
_cell.angle_gamma   90.00
#
_symmetry.space_group_name_H-M   'P 1'
#
loop_
_entity.id
_entity.type
_entity.pdbx_description
1 polymer ?
#
loop_
_entity_poly.entity_id
_entity_poly.type
_entity_poly.pdbx_seq_one_letter_code
_entity_poly.pdbx_strand_id
1 'polypeptide(L)'
;MMPFPEVLLPYINMQLRQHAWNWVDITRLSEMTEDLPYGFIAFYGKASKDGHAFPLNQNIQSIQQNKFNKASAWRGDIIVAKYTDAKFSNMQHISMADWPVLKNFFQTH
;
A
#
# COMPACT_ATOMS: atom_id res chain seq x y z
N MET A 1 -2.57 9.63 16.58
CA MET A 1 -2.17 8.24 16.87
C MET A 1 -2.33 7.47 15.57
N MET A 2 -1.26 6.86 15.05
CA MET A 2 -1.33 6.11 13.79
C MET A 2 -2.32 4.95 13.96
N PRO A 3 -3.31 4.77 13.07
CA PRO A 3 -4.24 3.65 13.17
C PRO A 3 -3.44 2.34 13.14
N PHE A 4 -3.79 1.36 13.97
CA PHE A 4 -3.14 0.05 13.99
C PHE A 4 -3.43 -0.67 12.65
N PRO A 5 -2.50 -0.65 11.68
CA PRO A 5 -2.80 -1.12 10.32
C PRO A 5 -3.05 -2.63 10.31
N GLU A 6 -2.43 -3.31 11.27
CA GLU A 6 -2.57 -4.74 11.56
C GLU A 6 -4.03 -5.16 11.69
N VAL A 7 -4.88 -4.35 12.33
CA VAL A 7 -6.30 -4.66 12.55
C VAL A 7 -7.09 -4.61 11.25
N LEU A 8 -6.64 -3.81 10.29
CA LEU A 8 -7.33 -3.59 9.03
C LEU A 8 -6.79 -4.51 7.91
N LEU A 9 -5.66 -5.19 8.12
CA LEU A 9 -5.02 -6.11 7.19
C LEU A 9 -5.31 -7.58 7.61
N PRO A 10 -6.46 -8.17 7.21
CA PRO A 10 -6.95 -9.42 7.81
C PRO A 10 -6.08 -10.65 7.51
N TYR A 11 -5.28 -10.62 6.45
CA TYR A 11 -4.53 -11.79 5.96
C TYR A 11 -3.04 -11.81 6.36
N ILE A 12 -2.56 -10.85 7.16
CA ILE A 12 -1.15 -10.82 7.56
C ILE A 12 -0.87 -11.77 8.73
N ASN A 13 0.40 -12.18 8.86
CA ASN A 13 0.84 -12.98 9.99
C ASN A 13 0.95 -12.15 11.28
N MET A 14 -0.12 -12.12 12.07
CA MET A 14 -0.15 -11.42 13.37
C MET A 14 0.95 -11.85 14.35
N GLN A 15 1.51 -13.07 14.23
CA GLN A 15 2.61 -13.52 15.08
C GLN A 15 3.91 -12.75 14.81
N LEU A 16 4.07 -12.22 13.59
CA LEU A 16 5.22 -11.40 13.18
C LEU A 16 5.04 -9.90 13.49
N ARG A 17 3.85 -9.47 13.95
CA ARG A 17 3.51 -8.09 14.32
C ARG A 17 3.99 -7.07 13.27
N GLN A 18 4.88 -6.16 13.65
CA GLN A 18 5.45 -5.10 12.81
C GLN A 18 6.24 -5.62 11.59
N HIS A 19 6.65 -6.90 11.57
CA HIS A 19 7.31 -7.50 10.40
C HIS A 19 6.32 -8.10 9.39
N ALA A 20 5.03 -8.20 9.76
CA ALA A 20 3.99 -8.79 8.95
C ALA A 20 3.46 -7.87 7.87
N TRP A 21 3.73 -6.57 7.98
CA TRP A 21 3.27 -5.51 7.07
C TRP A 21 4.37 -4.48 6.86
N ASN A 22 4.17 -3.60 5.90
CA ASN A 22 5.03 -2.45 5.65
C ASN A 22 4.18 -1.28 5.16
N TRP A 23 4.79 -0.10 5.03
CA TRP A 23 4.14 1.09 4.53
C TRP A 23 4.99 1.80 3.48
N VAL A 24 4.34 2.66 2.68
CA VAL A 24 5.01 3.58 1.77
C VAL A 24 4.27 4.91 1.72
N ASP A 25 5.05 5.99 1.66
CA ASP A 25 4.53 7.34 1.46
C ASP A 25 4.24 7.58 -0.02
N ILE A 26 3.07 8.14 -0.28
CA ILE A 26 2.64 8.64 -1.57
C ILE A 26 2.56 10.16 -1.44
N THR A 27 3.73 10.80 -1.47
CA THR A 27 3.85 12.26 -1.46
C THR A 27 4.06 12.81 -2.85
N ARG A 28 4.53 12.01 -3.81
CA ARG A 28 4.85 12.46 -5.17
C ARG A 28 4.69 11.32 -6.19
N LEU A 29 4.27 11.66 -7.41
CA LEU A 29 4.24 10.74 -8.55
C LEU A 29 5.51 10.89 -9.38
N SER A 30 5.88 9.84 -10.13
CA SER A 30 7.17 9.75 -10.82
C SER A 30 7.47 10.90 -11.81
N GLU A 31 6.44 11.55 -12.36
CA GLU A 31 6.59 12.67 -13.30
C GLU A 31 6.37 14.06 -12.67
N MET A 32 6.15 14.14 -11.36
CA MET A 32 5.92 15.40 -10.67
C MET A 32 7.21 16.00 -10.13
N THR A 33 7.35 17.33 -10.25
CA THR A 33 8.47 18.09 -9.66
C THR A 33 8.20 18.49 -8.21
N GLU A 34 6.93 18.70 -7.87
CA GLU A 34 6.46 19.12 -6.56
C GLU A 34 5.67 17.99 -5.87
N ASP A 35 5.60 18.05 -4.55
CA ASP A 35 4.81 17.11 -3.75
C ASP A 35 3.30 17.41 -3.87
N LEU A 36 2.50 16.38 -3.61
CA LEU A 36 1.06 16.48 -3.50
C LEU A 36 0.70 17.40 -2.32
N PRO A 37 -0.35 18.23 -2.45
CA PRO A 37 -0.79 19.10 -1.36
C PRO A 37 -1.26 18.32 -0.14
N TYR A 38 -1.67 17.06 -0.33
CA TYR A 38 -2.03 16.13 0.72
C TYR A 38 -1.36 14.78 0.43
N GLY A 39 -0.60 14.27 1.39
CA GLY A 39 0.09 12.99 1.27
C GLY A 39 -0.84 11.82 1.59
N PHE A 40 -0.53 10.66 1.01
CA PHE A 40 -1.15 9.39 1.40
C PHE A 40 -0.11 8.44 1.98
N ILE A 41 -0.56 7.54 2.84
CA ILE A 41 0.23 6.36 3.25
C ILE A 41 -0.52 5.13 2.76
N ALA A 42 0.19 4.24 2.07
CA ALA A 42 -0.30 2.91 1.74
C ALA A 42 0.34 1.87 2.67
N PHE A 43 -0.49 1.12 3.38
CA PHE A 43 -0.11 -0.03 4.20
C PHE A 43 -0.40 -1.32 3.43
N TYR A 44 0.52 -2.27 3.47
CA TYR A 44 0.37 -3.54 2.76
C TYR A 44 1.01 -4.71 3.53
N GLY A 45 0.51 -5.92 3.28
CA GLY A 45 1.02 -7.13 3.89
C GLY A 45 2.41 -7.51 3.37
N LYS A 46 3.32 -7.94 4.24
CA LYS A 46 4.64 -8.46 3.87
C LYS A 46 4.71 -9.98 4.02
N ALA A 47 4.07 -10.52 5.05
CA ALA A 47 4.01 -11.95 5.33
C ALA A 47 2.55 -12.38 5.56
N SER A 48 2.10 -13.40 4.84
CA SER A 48 0.75 -13.94 5.00
C SER A 48 0.63 -14.79 6.26
N LYS A 49 -0.60 -14.89 6.77
CA LYS A 49 -0.95 -15.69 7.94
C LYS A 49 -0.56 -17.17 7.83
N ASP A 50 -0.58 -17.72 6.63
CA ASP A 50 -0.38 -19.13 6.30
C ASP A 50 1.00 -19.43 5.68
N GLY A 51 1.85 -18.41 5.50
CA GLY A 51 3.15 -18.55 4.83
C GLY A 51 3.07 -18.68 3.30
N HIS A 52 1.86 -18.70 2.71
CA HIS A 52 1.66 -18.74 1.27
C HIS A 52 1.78 -17.36 0.61
N ALA A 53 2.04 -17.31 -0.70
CA ALA A 53 1.95 -16.04 -1.43
C ALA A 53 0.51 -15.52 -1.39
N PHE A 54 0.32 -14.20 -1.20
CA PHE A 54 -1.01 -13.60 -1.24
C PHE A 54 -1.70 -13.93 -2.57
N PRO A 55 -3.01 -14.24 -2.60
CA PRO A 55 -3.73 -14.61 -3.81
C PRO A 55 -3.57 -13.60 -4.96
N LEU A 56 -3.49 -12.31 -4.61
CA LEU A 56 -3.25 -11.23 -5.58
C LEU A 56 -1.93 -11.40 -6.34
N ASN A 57 -0.88 -11.94 -5.70
CA ASN A 57 0.39 -12.21 -6.35
C ASN A 57 0.27 -13.28 -7.43
N GLN A 58 -0.62 -14.27 -7.26
CA GLN A 58 -0.83 -15.29 -8.29
C GLN A 58 -1.48 -14.67 -9.53
N ASN A 59 -2.41 -13.73 -9.35
CA ASN A 59 -3.05 -12.98 -10.43
C ASN A 59 -2.08 -12.00 -11.10
N ILE A 60 -1.29 -11.24 -10.32
CA ILE A 60 -0.27 -10.34 -10.88
C ILE A 60 0.81 -11.16 -11.61
N GLN A 61 1.22 -12.30 -11.06
CA GLN A 61 2.18 -13.22 -11.70
C GLN A 61 1.63 -13.79 -13.00
N SER A 62 0.35 -14.17 -13.07
CA SER A 62 -0.25 -14.68 -14.31
C SER A 62 -0.33 -13.61 -15.40
N ILE A 63 -0.55 -12.35 -15.02
CA ILE A 63 -0.59 -11.19 -15.94
C ILE A 63 0.82 -10.79 -16.40
N GLN A 64 1.77 -10.65 -15.48
CA GLN A 64 3.12 -10.15 -15.76
C GLN A 64 4.07 -11.23 -16.30
N GLN A 65 3.71 -12.51 -16.13
CA GLN A 65 4.48 -13.68 -16.58
C GLN A 65 5.97 -13.54 -16.24
N ASN A 66 6.84 -13.50 -17.26
CA ASN A 66 8.29 -13.46 -17.10
C ASN A 66 8.83 -12.13 -16.57
N LYS A 67 7.99 -11.08 -16.50
CA LYS A 67 8.35 -9.77 -15.93
C LYS A 67 7.95 -9.63 -14.46
N PHE A 68 7.34 -10.66 -13.88
CA PHE A 68 6.90 -10.63 -12.50
C PHE A 68 8.08 -10.59 -11.52
N ASN A 69 8.24 -9.47 -10.83
CA ASN A 69 9.18 -9.36 -9.73
C ASN A 69 8.46 -9.58 -8.39
N LYS A 70 8.55 -10.80 -7.86
CA LYS A 70 7.93 -11.18 -6.58
C LYS A 70 8.41 -10.34 -5.39
N ALA A 71 9.61 -9.76 -5.46
CA ALA A 71 10.15 -8.91 -4.41
C ALA A 71 9.47 -7.54 -4.35
N SER A 72 9.04 -7.00 -5.50
CA SER A 72 8.38 -5.70 -5.60
C SER A 72 6.86 -5.78 -5.78
N ALA A 73 6.30 -6.96 -6.05
CA ALA A 73 4.85 -7.09 -6.23
C ALA A 73 4.07 -6.76 -4.95
N TRP A 74 3.00 -5.96 -5.10
CA TRP A 74 2.03 -5.68 -4.06
C TRP A 74 1.39 -6.96 -3.51
N ARG A 75 1.15 -6.98 -2.20
CA ARG A 75 0.82 -8.19 -1.43
C ARG A 75 -0.43 -7.97 -0.59
N GLY A 76 -1.45 -8.77 -0.87
CA GLY A 76 -2.69 -8.80 -0.09
C GLY A 76 -3.52 -7.53 -0.23
N ASP A 77 -4.31 -7.24 0.80
CA ASP A 77 -5.07 -6.00 0.87
C ASP A 77 -4.13 -4.81 1.06
N ILE A 78 -4.38 -3.74 0.32
CA ILE A 78 -3.67 -2.47 0.47
C ILE A 78 -4.64 -1.47 1.08
N ILE A 79 -4.18 -0.79 2.13
CA ILE A 79 -4.99 0.19 2.84
C ILE A 79 -4.35 1.53 2.64
N VAL A 80 -5.12 2.44 2.06
CA VAL A 80 -4.65 3.81 1.83
C VAL A 80 -5.34 4.73 2.82
N ALA A 81 -4.54 5.54 3.51
CA ALA A 81 -5.00 6.62 4.34
C ALA A 81 -4.49 7.96 3.79
N LYS A 82 -5.35 8.97 3.77
CA LYS A 82 -5.01 10.33 3.35
C LYS A 82 -4.82 11.21 4.58
N TYR A 83 -3.79 12.04 4.57
CA TYR A 83 -3.46 12.93 5.69
C TYR A 83 -3.32 14.38 5.23
N THR A 84 -3.66 15.30 6.12
CA THR A 84 -3.57 16.74 5.83
C THR A 84 -2.20 17.34 6.08
N ASP A 85 -1.33 16.59 6.77
CA ASP A 85 -0.02 17.05 7.19
C ASP A 85 1.03 15.95 7.00
N ALA A 86 2.28 16.38 6.81
CA ALA A 86 3.44 15.50 6.64
C ALA A 86 3.83 14.73 7.91
N LYS A 87 3.19 15.02 9.05
CA LYS A 87 3.39 14.29 10.32
C LYS A 87 2.31 13.21 10.52
N PHE A 88 1.44 13.00 9.55
CA PHE A 88 0.35 12.03 9.56
C PHE A 88 -0.53 12.13 10.80
N SER A 89 -0.73 13.36 11.29
CA SER A 89 -1.42 13.61 12.56
C SER A 89 -2.93 13.72 12.40
N ASN A 90 -3.40 14.19 11.25
CA ASN A 90 -4.82 14.39 10.97
C ASN A 90 -5.25 13.71 9.64
N MET A 91 -6.22 12.82 9.73
CA MET A 91 -6.70 12.00 8.62
C MET A 91 -7.83 12.72 7.88
N GLN A 92 -7.84 12.62 6.55
CA GLN A 92 -8.88 13.16 5.69
C GLN A 92 -9.67 12.05 5.00
N HIS A 93 -10.92 12.36 4.65
CA HIS A 93 -11.74 11.47 3.87
C HIS A 93 -11.17 11.31 2.44
N ILE A 94 -11.04 10.07 1.98
CA ILE A 94 -10.67 9.76 0.60
C ILE A 94 -11.92 9.81 -0.28
N SER A 95 -11.83 10.51 -1.39
CA SER A 95 -12.91 10.67 -2.36
C SER A 95 -12.58 10.02 -3.70
N MET A 96 -13.56 9.96 -4.60
CA MET A 96 -13.32 9.48 -5.97
C MET A 96 -12.30 10.34 -6.74
N ALA A 97 -12.08 11.59 -6.35
CA ALA A 97 -11.10 12.47 -6.98
C ALA A 97 -9.65 12.05 -6.67
N ASP A 98 -9.43 11.28 -5.61
CA ASP A 98 -8.11 10.78 -5.22
C ASP A 98 -7.73 9.51 -6.02
N TRP A 99 -8.71 8.83 -6.63
CA TRP A 99 -8.50 7.58 -7.34
C TRP A 99 -7.47 7.67 -8.49
N PRO A 100 -7.49 8.70 -9.36
CA PRO A 100 -6.49 8.80 -10.43
C PRO A 100 -5.05 8.90 -9.90
N VAL A 101 -4.84 9.58 -8.77
CA VAL A 101 -3.52 9.73 -8.14
C VAL A 101 -3.04 8.39 -7.61
N LEU A 102 -3.87 7.70 -6.83
CA LEU A 102 -3.55 6.39 -6.28
C LEU A 102 -3.30 5.36 -7.38
N LYS A 103 -4.15 5.36 -8.43
CA LYS A 103 -3.98 4.48 -9.58
C LYS A 103 -2.65 4.71 -10.27
N ASN A 104 -2.27 5.97 -10.52
CA ASN A 104 -0.98 6.28 -11.17
C ASN A 104 0.20 5.78 -10.32
N PHE A 105 0.16 5.99 -9.00
CA PHE A 105 1.18 5.49 -8.10
C PHE A 105 1.31 3.96 -8.15
N PHE A 106 0.21 3.22 -8.01
CA PHE A 106 0.21 1.75 -8.04
C PHE A 106 0.51 1.15 -9.42
N GLN A 107 0.43 1.94 -10.50
CA GLN A 107 0.85 1.50 -11.83
C GLN A 107 2.37 1.62 -12.04
N THR A 108 3.04 2.47 -11.27
CA THR A 108 4.46 2.79 -11.44
C THR A 108 5.35 2.11 -10.39
N HIS A 109 4.76 1.56 -9.32
CA HIS A 109 5.42 0.90 -8.19
C HIS A 109 4.84 -0.50 -7.99
#